data_AF-A0A8T5HJ75-F1
#
_entry.id   AF-A0A8T5HJ75-F1
#
_cell.length_a   1.000
_cell.length_b   1.000
_cell.length_c   1.000
_cell.angle_alpha   90.00
_cell.angle_beta   90.00
_cell.angle_gamma   90.00
#
_symmetry.space_group_name_H-M   'P 1'
#
loop_
_entity.id
_entity.type
_entity.pdbx_description
1 polymer ?
#
loop_
_entity_poly.entity_id
_entity_poly.type
_entity_poly.pdbx_seq_one_letter_code
_entity_poly.pdbx_strand_id
1 'polypeptide(L)'
;MQVNEFKLKVKEILETEIKFDGYVNLVVKNLSERKQQIILDWIKRCKQGVEIPEPCKQFKLLMAFIYKSNDNKIRGILTKEKNKYFIELFLDKHKYYDEKRRYLGI
;
A
#
# COMPACT_ATOMS: atom_id res chain seq x y z
N MET A 1 4.34 12.78 11.59
CA MET A 1 5.00 11.46 11.72
C MET A 1 6.17 11.34 10.75
N GLN A 2 7.29 10.81 11.24
CA GLN A 2 8.49 10.53 10.46
C GLN A 2 8.33 9.24 9.63
N VAL A 3 9.08 9.08 8.54
CA VAL A 3 9.02 7.89 7.66
C VAL A 3 9.25 6.59 8.43
N ASN A 4 10.21 6.57 9.35
CA ASN A 4 10.52 5.38 10.14
C ASN A 4 9.39 5.01 11.09
N GLU A 5 8.76 6.00 11.72
CA GLU A 5 7.61 5.81 12.60
C GLU A 5 6.40 5.28 11.82
N PHE A 6 6.14 5.79 10.60
CA PHE A 6 5.11 5.23 9.71
C PHE A 6 5.36 3.75 9.42
N LYS A 7 6.60 3.38 9.05
CA LYS A 7 6.95 1.98 8.78
C LYS A 7 6.82 1.08 10.00
N LEU A 8 7.14 1.58 11.19
CA LEU A 8 6.97 0.85 12.45
C LEU A 8 5.48 0.57 12.70
N LYS A 9 4.61 1.58 12.60
CA LYS A 9 3.16 1.40 12.75
C LYS A 9 2.59 0.41 11.74
N VAL A 10 3.04 0.45 10.49
CA VAL A 10 2.65 -0.55 9.49
C VAL A 10 3.06 -1.98 9.89
N LYS A 11 4.27 -2.14 10.44
CA LYS A 11 4.76 -3.44 10.95
C LYS A 11 3.94 -3.93 12.12
N GLU A 12 3.62 -3.06 13.06
CA GLU A 12 2.73 -3.36 14.19
C GLU A 12 1.32 -3.74 13.73
N ILE A 13 0.78 -3.06 12.72
CA ILE A 13 -0.53 -3.40 12.17
C ILE A 13 -0.50 -4.78 11.52
N LEU A 14 0.43 -5.04 10.61
CA LEU A 14 0.41 -6.25 9.78
C LEU A 14 1.01 -7.49 10.45
N GLU A 15 1.79 -7.34 11.52
CA GLU A 15 2.37 -8.43 12.35
C GLU A 15 3.04 -9.54 11.53
N THR A 16 3.63 -9.18 10.39
CA THR A 16 4.15 -10.11 9.39
C THR A 16 5.39 -9.52 8.72
N GLU A 17 6.08 -10.32 7.89
CA GLU A 17 7.18 -9.81 7.08
C GLU A 17 6.65 -8.81 6.04
N ILE A 18 7.19 -7.60 6.06
CA ILE A 18 6.76 -6.51 5.18
C ILE A 18 7.96 -5.92 4.46
N LYS A 19 7.81 -5.79 3.14
CA LYS A 19 8.73 -5.02 2.31
C LYS A 19 8.04 -3.72 1.87
N PHE A 20 8.81 -2.65 1.81
CA PHE A 20 8.34 -1.35 1.34
C PHE A 20 9.07 -1.03 0.04
N ASP A 21 8.34 -0.53 -0.95
CA ASP A 21 8.95 0.05 -2.13
C ASP A 21 9.78 1.30 -1.79
N GLY A 22 10.80 1.58 -2.60
CA GLY A 22 11.70 2.71 -2.41
C GLY A 22 10.98 4.06 -2.41
N TYR A 23 9.91 4.21 -3.21
CA TYR A 23 9.13 5.45 -3.29
C TYR A 23 8.26 5.69 -2.07
N VAL A 24 8.00 4.69 -1.22
CA VAL A 24 7.24 4.87 0.03
C VAL A 24 7.86 5.96 0.89
N ASN A 25 9.20 6.01 0.98
CA ASN A 25 9.88 7.04 1.76
C ASN A 25 9.59 8.44 1.23
N LEU A 26 9.68 8.61 -0.09
CA LEU A 26 9.44 9.89 -0.76
C LEU A 26 7.99 10.32 -0.57
N VAL A 27 7.04 9.41 -0.80
CA VAL A 27 5.62 9.71 -0.64
C VAL A 27 5.34 10.11 0.80
N VAL A 28 5.66 9.27 1.78
CA VAL A 28 5.35 9.52 3.21
C VAL A 28 5.97 10.82 3.71
N LYS A 29 7.22 11.15 3.32
CA LYS A 29 7.88 12.40 3.71
C LYS A 29 7.13 13.65 3.23
N ASN A 30 6.42 13.56 2.11
CA ASN A 30 5.65 14.66 1.53
C ASN A 30 4.16 14.65 1.97
N LEU A 31 3.75 13.73 2.84
CA LEU A 31 2.38 13.66 3.35
C LEU A 31 2.25 14.31 4.72
N SER A 32 1.15 15.03 4.93
CA SER A 32 0.74 15.45 6.26
C SER A 32 0.41 14.24 7.13
N GLU A 33 0.58 14.37 8.44
CA GLU A 33 0.35 13.28 9.39
C GLU A 33 -1.07 12.70 9.31
N ARG A 34 -2.08 13.55 9.14
CA ARG A 34 -3.46 13.12 8.90
C ARG A 34 -3.57 12.19 7.68
N LYS A 35 -2.88 12.49 6.59
CA LYS A 35 -2.91 11.65 5.37
C LYS A 35 -2.17 10.33 5.59
N GLN A 36 -1.06 10.37 6.31
CA GLN A 36 -0.35 9.15 6.71
C GLN A 36 -1.26 8.25 7.57
N GLN A 37 -2.03 8.83 8.50
CA GLN A 37 -2.96 8.08 9.34
C GLN A 37 -4.07 7.41 8.52
N ILE A 38 -4.65 8.09 7.52
CA ILE A 38 -5.66 7.49 6.63
C ILE A 38 -5.10 6.26 5.91
N ILE A 39 -3.84 6.29 5.49
CA ILE A 39 -3.18 5.12 4.87
C ILE A 39 -3.01 3.99 5.88
N LEU A 40 -2.61 4.30 7.12
CA LEU A 40 -2.51 3.29 8.19
C LEU A 40 -3.86 2.64 8.49
N ASP A 41 -4.93 3.44 8.55
CA ASP A 41 -6.29 2.95 8.79
C ASP A 41 -6.77 2.04 7.66
N TRP A 42 -6.44 2.39 6.40
CA TRP A 42 -6.70 1.53 5.25
C TRP A 42 -5.92 0.20 5.32
N ILE A 43 -4.64 0.22 5.68
CA ILE A 43 -3.83 -1.00 5.86
C ILE A 43 -4.43 -1.89 6.96
N LYS A 44 -4.88 -1.29 8.07
CA LYS A 44 -5.57 -2.00 9.15
C LYS A 44 -6.86 -2.66 8.66
N ARG A 45 -7.67 -1.95 7.86
CA ARG A 45 -8.88 -2.50 7.24
C ARG A 45 -8.58 -3.66 6.28
N CYS A 46 -7.48 -3.60 5.52
CA CYS A 46 -7.02 -4.72 4.70
C CYS A 46 -6.71 -5.96 5.54
N LYS A 47 -6.02 -5.80 6.67
CA LYS A 47 -5.74 -6.92 7.60
C LYS A 47 -7.03 -7.51 8.19
N GLN A 48 -7.98 -6.65 8.55
CA GLN A 48 -9.25 -7.05 9.14
C GLN A 48 -10.23 -7.69 8.15
N GLY A 49 -9.87 -7.78 6.86
CA GLY A 49 -10.73 -8.34 5.82
C GLY A 49 -11.90 -7.43 5.42
N VAL A 50 -11.82 -6.14 5.76
CA VAL A 50 -12.85 -5.14 5.39
C VAL A 50 -12.66 -4.69 3.94
N GLU A 51 -11.41 -4.54 3.50
CA GLU A 51 -11.11 -4.24 2.09
C GLU A 51 -11.15 -5.52 1.25
N ILE A 52 -11.75 -5.44 0.07
CA ILE A 52 -11.83 -6.58 -0.86
C ILE A 52 -10.55 -6.60 -1.72
N PRO A 53 -9.74 -7.67 -1.66
CA PRO A 53 -8.57 -7.79 -2.52
C PRO A 53 -8.97 -8.12 -3.97
N GLU A 54 -8.17 -7.63 -4.91
CA GLU A 54 -8.19 -8.02 -6.30
C GLU A 54 -7.18 -9.17 -6.55
N PRO A 55 -7.58 -10.27 -7.21
CA PRO A 55 -6.65 -11.35 -7.55
C PRO A 55 -5.68 -10.90 -8.65
N CYS A 56 -4.39 -11.17 -8.47
CA CYS A 56 -3.38 -10.85 -9.47
C CYS A 56 -3.35 -11.92 -10.57
N LYS A 57 -3.84 -11.61 -11.78
CA LYS A 57 -3.92 -12.60 -12.88
C LYS A 57 -2.55 -13.17 -13.28
N GLN A 58 -1.49 -12.37 -13.13
CA GLN A 58 -0.13 -12.82 -13.46
C GLN A 58 0.53 -13.64 -12.34
N PHE A 59 -0.01 -13.60 -11.11
CA PHE A 59 0.58 -14.21 -9.92
C PHE A 59 -0.48 -14.94 -9.10
N LYS A 60 -0.63 -16.26 -9.31
CA LYS A 60 -1.72 -17.09 -8.75
C LYS A 60 -1.87 -17.04 -7.22
N LEU A 61 -0.79 -16.75 -6.49
CA LEU A 61 -0.77 -16.73 -5.02
C LEU A 61 -0.78 -15.31 -4.44
N LEU A 62 -0.89 -14.29 -5.30
CA LEU A 62 -0.79 -12.89 -4.94
C LEU A 62 -2.17 -12.23 -4.99
N MET A 63 -2.48 -11.53 -3.92
CA MET A 63 -3.63 -10.65 -3.82
C MET A 63 -3.17 -9.21 -3.74
N ALA A 64 -3.90 -8.28 -4.34
CA ALA A 64 -3.62 -6.85 -4.30
C ALA A 64 -4.80 -6.08 -3.69
N PHE A 65 -4.53 -5.21 -2.74
CA PHE A 65 -5.48 -4.23 -2.23
C PHE A 65 -5.14 -2.87 -2.83
N ILE A 66 -6.16 -2.16 -3.31
CA ILE A 66 -5.99 -0.91 -4.03
C ILE A 66 -6.48 0.25 -3.19
N TYR A 67 -5.56 1.16 -2.86
CA TYR A 67 -5.87 2.43 -2.24
C TYR A 67 -5.96 3.52 -3.31
N LYS A 68 -7.09 4.22 -3.34
CA LYS A 68 -7.30 5.43 -4.15
C LYS A 68 -7.93 6.49 -3.27
N SER A 69 -7.30 7.66 -3.20
CA SER A 69 -7.88 8.81 -2.51
C SER A 69 -8.18 9.92 -3.50
N ASN A 70 -9.47 10.25 -3.67
CA ASN A 70 -9.92 11.30 -4.59
C ASN A 70 -9.41 12.69 -4.19
N ASP A 71 -9.33 12.98 -2.88
CA ASP A 71 -8.85 14.29 -2.38
C ASP A 71 -7.34 14.40 -2.34
N ASN A 72 -6.63 13.28 -2.13
CA ASN A 72 -5.25 13.35 -1.67
C ASN A 72 -4.20 13.12 -2.74
N LYS A 73 -4.59 12.87 -4.00
CA LYS A 73 -3.65 12.61 -5.09
C LYS A 73 -2.61 11.55 -4.70
N ILE A 74 -3.05 10.49 -4.03
CA ILE A 74 -2.20 9.36 -3.64
C ILE A 74 -2.91 8.08 -4.07
N ARG A 75 -2.11 7.14 -4.56
CA ARG A 75 -2.53 5.77 -4.81
C ARG A 75 -1.62 4.84 -4.05
N GLY A 76 -2.15 3.70 -3.63
CA GLY A 76 -1.38 2.68 -2.94
C GLY A 76 -1.76 1.30 -3.45
N ILE A 77 -0.79 0.41 -3.42
CA ILE A 77 -0.99 -1.01 -3.67
C ILE A 77 -0.36 -1.75 -2.49
N LEU A 78 -1.17 -2.54 -1.80
CA LEU A 78 -0.70 -3.49 -0.79
C LEU A 78 -0.87 -4.87 -1.40
N THR A 79 0.22 -5.58 -1.69
CA THR A 79 0.15 -6.97 -2.13
C THR A 79 0.40 -7.92 -0.97
N LYS A 80 -0.30 -9.05 -0.96
CA LYS A 80 -0.16 -10.11 0.02
C LYS A 80 0.16 -11.42 -0.68
N GLU A 81 1.26 -12.04 -0.27
CA GLU A 81 1.65 -13.40 -0.67
C GLU A 81 1.83 -14.23 0.60
N LYS A 82 0.91 -15.18 0.85
CA LYS A 82 0.91 -16.00 2.07
C LYS A 82 1.04 -15.14 3.34
N ASN A 83 2.19 -15.18 4.00
CA ASN A 83 2.52 -14.48 5.25
C ASN A 83 3.42 -13.25 5.03
N LYS A 84 3.55 -12.77 3.79
CA LYS A 84 4.34 -11.61 3.42
C LYS A 84 3.46 -10.54 2.80
N TYR A 85 3.74 -9.29 3.15
CA TYR A 85 3.13 -8.13 2.52
C TYR A 85 4.18 -7.28 1.80
N PHE A 86 3.76 -6.63 0.73
CA PHE A 86 4.55 -5.63 0.04
C PHE A 86 3.72 -4.37 -0.19
N ILE A 87 4.26 -3.22 0.22
CA ILE A 87 3.57 -1.93 0.16
C ILE A 87 4.25 -1.02 -0.85
N GLU A 88 3.44 -0.52 -1.75
CA GLU A 88 3.79 0.47 -2.76
C GLU A 88 2.88 1.67 -2.61
N LEU A 89 3.47 2.87 -2.54
CA LEU A 89 2.74 4.13 -2.52
C LEU A 89 3.19 4.99 -3.70
N PHE A 90 2.24 5.65 -4.33
CA PHE A 90 2.42 6.45 -5.53
C PHE A 90 1.73 7.79 -5.35
N LEU A 91 2.33 8.84 -5.91
CA LEU A 91 1.61 10.09 -6.15
C LEU A 91 0.59 9.86 -7.29
N ASP A 92 -0.50 10.61 -7.32
CA ASP A 92 -1.52 10.47 -8.35
C ASP A 92 -0.99 10.85 -9.74
N LYS A 93 -1.52 10.18 -10.76
CA LYS A 93 -1.04 10.23 -12.15
C LYS A 93 0.39 9.72 -12.36
N HIS A 94 0.99 9.06 -11.37
CA HIS A 94 2.30 8.45 -11.56
C HIS A 94 2.20 7.23 -12.48
N LYS A 95 2.89 7.28 -13.62
CA LYS A 95 2.90 6.21 -14.65
C LYS A 95 3.17 4.82 -14.07
N TYR A 96 4.09 4.73 -13.09
CA TYR A 96 4.40 3.50 -12.36
C TYR A 96 3.21 2.83 -11.69
N TYR A 97 2.17 3.56 -11.26
CA TYR A 97 0.96 2.94 -10.71
C TYR A 97 0.23 2.11 -11.77
N ASP A 98 0.02 2.69 -12.97
CA ASP A 98 -0.70 2.01 -14.06
C ASP A 98 0.15 0.89 -14.69
N GLU A 99 1.47 1.05 -14.71
CA GLU A 99 2.40 -0.03 -15.10
C GLU A 99 2.37 -1.17 -14.09
N LYS A 100 2.38 -0.85 -12.78
CA LYS A 100 2.34 -1.88 -11.74
C LYS A 100 1.02 -2.66 -11.76
N ARG A 101 -0.11 -1.97 -11.94
CA ARG A 101 -1.40 -2.64 -12.12
C ARG A 101 -1.41 -3.60 -13.31
N ARG A 102 -0.91 -3.15 -14.46
CA ARG A 102 -0.74 -4.00 -15.65
C ARG A 102 0.16 -5.20 -15.39
N TYR A 103 1.28 -5.01 -14.68
CA TYR A 103 2.18 -6.09 -14.26
C TYR A 103 1.49 -7.08 -13.30
N LEU A 104 0.63 -6.61 -12.39
CA LEU A 104 -0.12 -7.50 -11.50
C LEU A 104 -1.31 -8.17 -12.21
N GLY A 105 -1.73 -7.65 -13.38
CA GLY A 105 -2.86 -8.14 -14.15
C GLY A 105 -4.22 -7.68 -13.60
N ILE A 106 -4.25 -6.50 -12.97
CA ILE A 106 -5.43 -5.85 -12.36
C ILE A 106 -5.80 -4.54 -13.05
#